data_AF-A0A2E2T3X8-F1
#
_entry.id   AF-A0A2E2T3X8-F1
#
_cell.length_a   1.000
_cell.length_b   1.000
_cell.length_c   1.000
_cell.angle_alpha   90.00
_cell.angle_beta   90.00
_cell.angle_gamma   90.00
#
_symmetry.space_group_name_H-M   'P 1'
#
loop_
_entity.id
_entity.type
_entity.pdbx_description
1 polymer ?
#
loop_
_entity_poly.entity_id
_entity_poly.type
_entity_poly.pdbx_seq_one_letter_code
_entity_poly.pdbx_strand_id
1 'polypeptide(L)'
;MISDRRGFWGLRLDIRRQTELADDICARLDMDRRGCFRHLSLNAVKFAQACRNRDLWRILTQADCLSADGMGIVWAARLLGIAVPERVTGIDLMQSLLPRFEAVGHSVFLLGARAEVLDRLQKRLRLDFPHLIIAGAHHGYEANDAKLAEMVRRSGADTVFVALPSPRKDSFVINHGAQTGCRFVMGVGGAFDVLSGDIKRAPEIWQRYGLEFAWRMVCAPRVMVPRYVCGLAWFARIVIPAVLMRLKWRVLFACVFAGGVFAFASQAVAESIEPLAVPSSRIDHKIPELAAELADFLVFRTAGVTGEIALADITQELIVWLFNALTDQNVGDAGTPEEWFGNLSATDLVSVLSLLENVLFVVKAGISVSGVGFLIEAVLIKFVFHLVSADFSAGGGRVIEELKRQSPNIYSSMVQISFVEQTYQRSKLQERGEDKGETADADHLFLELKYSKYYSNQLPIESQQTPVFYDNELTGDGLYEIPQSVSPR
;
A
#
# COMPACT_ATOMS: atom_id res chain seq x y z
N MET A 1 -11.47 7.57 31.04
CA MET A 1 -11.02 6.23 30.62
C MET A 1 -10.24 6.34 29.32
N ILE A 2 -8.94 6.59 29.41
CA ILE A 2 -8.04 6.66 28.25
C ILE A 2 -7.52 5.22 28.05
N SER A 3 -8.07 4.51 27.07
CA SER A 3 -7.71 3.11 26.81
C SER A 3 -6.25 3.00 26.39
N ASP A 4 -5.55 2.04 26.96
CA ASP A 4 -4.20 1.59 26.58
C ASP A 4 -4.04 1.56 25.06
N ARG A 5 -3.22 2.48 24.52
CA ARG A 5 -3.06 2.79 23.09
C ARG A 5 -2.31 1.71 22.29
N ARG A 6 -2.27 0.46 22.77
CA ARG A 6 -1.46 -0.63 22.18
C ARG A 6 -2.23 -1.70 21.40
N GLY A 7 -3.56 -1.59 21.29
CA GLY A 7 -4.40 -2.55 20.56
C GLY A 7 -5.30 -1.93 19.49
N PHE A 8 -5.68 -2.70 18.48
CA PHE A 8 -6.65 -2.34 17.44
C PHE A 8 -8.06 -2.25 18.07
N TRP A 9 -8.44 -1.04 18.52
CA TRP A 9 -9.62 -0.80 19.38
C TRP A 9 -9.61 -1.62 20.69
N GLY A 10 -8.44 -1.88 21.27
CA GLY A 10 -8.32 -2.69 22.48
C GLY A 10 -8.22 -4.21 22.22
N LEU A 11 -8.38 -4.66 20.97
CA LEU A 11 -7.99 -6.01 20.57
C LEU A 11 -6.48 -6.07 20.38
N ARG A 12 -5.84 -7.10 20.96
CA ARG A 12 -4.40 -7.31 20.87
C ARG A 12 -4.09 -8.08 19.59
N LEU A 13 -3.77 -7.36 18.51
CA LEU A 13 -3.30 -7.99 17.27
C LEU A 13 -1.91 -8.59 17.48
N ASP A 14 -1.71 -9.79 16.97
CA ASP A 14 -0.39 -10.36 16.81
C ASP A 14 0.33 -9.67 15.66
N ILE A 15 1.54 -9.18 15.93
CA ILE A 15 2.37 -8.42 15.00
C ILE A 15 3.57 -9.21 14.52
N ARG A 16 3.64 -10.52 14.81
CA ARG A 16 4.71 -11.38 14.28
C ARG A 16 4.44 -11.72 12.83
N ARG A 17 5.51 -11.98 12.10
CA ARG A 17 5.41 -12.59 10.77
C ARG A 17 4.87 -14.01 10.90
N GLN A 18 4.27 -14.54 9.84
CA GLN A 18 3.70 -15.87 9.78
C GLN A 18 4.72 -16.94 10.18
N THR A 19 5.94 -16.86 9.65
CA THR A 19 7.01 -17.81 9.96
C THR A 19 7.39 -17.74 11.43
N GLU A 20 7.61 -16.54 11.96
CA GLU A 20 7.93 -16.30 13.38
C GLU A 20 6.81 -16.80 14.31
N LEU A 21 5.56 -16.57 13.93
CA LEU A 21 4.40 -17.06 14.67
C LEU A 21 4.33 -18.59 14.65
N ALA A 22 4.57 -19.22 13.50
CA ALA A 22 4.59 -20.67 13.38
C ALA A 22 5.72 -21.29 14.23
N ASP A 23 6.90 -20.68 14.21
CA ASP A 23 8.06 -21.13 14.98
C ASP A 23 7.81 -20.97 16.50
N ASP A 24 7.22 -19.85 16.95
CA ASP A 24 6.84 -19.67 18.36
C ASP A 24 5.76 -20.67 18.81
N ILE A 25 4.78 -20.97 17.95
CA ILE A 25 3.77 -22.00 18.25
C ILE A 25 4.44 -23.35 18.46
N CYS A 26 5.37 -23.75 17.59
CA CYS A 26 6.09 -25.01 17.72
C CYS A 26 6.95 -25.04 18.99
N ALA A 27 7.72 -23.98 19.25
CA ALA A 27 8.52 -23.88 20.47
C ALA A 27 7.66 -23.95 21.75
N ARG A 28 6.44 -23.41 21.72
CA ARG A 28 5.47 -23.51 22.83
C ARG A 28 4.94 -24.92 23.02
N LEU A 29 4.77 -25.69 21.95
CA LEU A 29 4.39 -27.10 22.06
C LEU A 29 5.53 -27.90 22.70
N ASP A 30 6.78 -27.64 22.33
CA ASP A 30 7.95 -28.40 22.80
C ASP A 30 8.32 -28.14 24.25
N MET A 31 8.18 -26.88 24.71
CA MET A 31 8.27 -26.58 26.13
C MET A 31 7.04 -27.20 26.80
N ASP A 32 7.20 -28.16 27.71
CA ASP A 32 6.14 -28.82 28.50
C ASP A 32 5.39 -27.83 29.43
N ARG A 33 4.84 -26.78 28.83
CA ARG A 33 4.10 -25.70 29.45
C ARG A 33 2.65 -26.16 29.52
N ARG A 34 2.17 -26.32 30.74
CA ARG A 34 0.75 -26.54 31.02
C ARG A 34 -0.04 -25.35 30.47
N GLY A 35 -0.85 -25.57 29.45
CA GLY A 35 -1.73 -24.56 28.87
C GLY A 35 -2.23 -24.91 27.48
N CYS A 36 -3.29 -24.22 27.05
CA CYS A 36 -3.86 -24.33 25.71
C CYS A 36 -3.71 -22.97 25.02
N PHE A 37 -2.84 -22.88 24.01
CA PHE A 37 -2.66 -21.68 23.20
C PHE A 37 -3.75 -21.57 22.14
N ARG A 38 -4.59 -20.53 22.25
CA ARG A 38 -5.79 -20.35 21.42
C ARG A 38 -5.57 -19.26 20.38
N HIS A 39 -5.50 -19.68 19.12
CA HIS A 39 -5.31 -18.79 17.98
C HIS A 39 -6.63 -18.52 17.25
N LEU A 40 -6.94 -17.24 17.08
CA LEU A 40 -8.00 -16.74 16.21
C LEU A 40 -7.44 -15.77 15.17
N SER A 41 -8.19 -15.59 14.09
CA SER A 41 -7.85 -14.65 13.02
C SER A 41 -8.91 -13.55 12.92
N LEU A 42 -8.48 -12.30 12.76
CA LEU A 42 -9.34 -11.13 12.59
C LEU A 42 -9.37 -10.67 11.14
N ASN A 43 -10.57 -10.47 10.61
CA ASN A 43 -10.80 -9.79 9.33
C ASN A 43 -11.83 -8.67 9.49
N ALA A 44 -11.96 -7.82 8.47
CA ALA A 44 -12.79 -6.61 8.53
C ALA A 44 -14.27 -6.90 8.84
N VAL A 45 -14.83 -7.95 8.24
CA VAL A 45 -16.22 -8.36 8.48
C VAL A 45 -16.41 -8.85 9.92
N LYS A 46 -15.49 -9.68 10.42
CA LYS A 46 -15.55 -10.18 11.81
C LYS A 46 -15.38 -9.05 12.82
N PHE A 47 -14.48 -8.10 12.57
CA PHE A 47 -14.32 -6.92 13.42
C PHE A 47 -15.63 -6.11 13.48
N ALA A 48 -16.22 -5.80 12.33
CA ALA A 48 -17.50 -5.09 12.27
C ALA A 48 -18.64 -5.83 13.01
N GLN A 49 -18.68 -7.16 12.91
CA GLN A 49 -19.61 -7.99 13.67
C GLN A 49 -19.33 -7.93 15.18
N ALA A 50 -18.07 -8.00 15.60
CA ALA A 50 -17.67 -7.95 17.00
C ALA A 50 -18.00 -6.60 17.65
N CYS A 51 -17.86 -5.48 16.92
CA CYS A 51 -18.26 -4.16 17.42
C CYS A 51 -19.77 -4.06 17.75
N ARG A 52 -20.60 -4.96 17.20
CA ARG A 52 -22.04 -5.02 17.44
C ARG A 52 -22.46 -6.21 18.33
N ASN A 53 -21.52 -7.10 18.66
CA ASN A 53 -21.77 -8.32 19.42
C ASN A 53 -20.77 -8.42 20.57
N ARG A 54 -21.24 -8.15 21.79
CA ARG A 54 -20.42 -8.15 23.01
C ARG A 54 -19.78 -9.50 23.30
N ASP A 55 -20.46 -10.61 22.99
CA ASP A 55 -19.92 -11.95 23.22
C ASP A 55 -18.76 -12.25 22.26
N LEU A 56 -18.93 -11.93 20.97
CA LEU A 56 -17.84 -12.09 20.00
C LEU A 56 -16.66 -11.18 20.35
N TRP A 57 -16.91 -9.95 20.79
CA TRP A 57 -15.86 -9.04 21.26
C TRP A 57 -15.08 -9.62 22.45
N ARG A 58 -15.79 -10.16 23.45
CA ARG A 58 -15.19 -10.84 24.61
C ARG A 58 -14.33 -12.03 24.18
N ILE A 59 -14.84 -12.87 23.28
CA ILE A 59 -14.13 -14.02 22.70
C ILE A 59 -12.82 -13.57 22.05
N LEU A 60 -12.86 -12.57 21.17
CA LEU A 60 -11.66 -12.08 20.48
C LEU A 60 -10.63 -11.47 21.45
N THR A 61 -11.08 -10.83 22.52
CA THR A 61 -10.20 -10.26 23.55
C THR A 61 -9.52 -11.33 24.39
N GLN A 62 -10.12 -12.51 24.53
CA GLN A 62 -9.60 -13.65 25.31
C GLN A 62 -8.68 -14.58 24.51
N ALA A 63 -8.51 -14.36 23.21
CA ALA A 63 -7.59 -15.12 22.39
C ALA A 63 -6.14 -14.89 22.83
N ASP A 64 -5.35 -15.96 22.90
CA ASP A 64 -3.93 -15.85 23.23
C ASP A 64 -3.13 -15.30 22.04
N CYS A 65 -3.63 -15.54 20.82
CA CYS A 65 -3.14 -14.94 19.59
C CYS A 65 -4.30 -14.53 18.68
N LEU A 66 -4.26 -13.29 18.21
CA LEU A 66 -5.23 -12.75 17.25
C LEU A 66 -4.50 -12.21 16.01
N SER A 67 -4.38 -13.03 14.98
CA SER A 67 -3.68 -12.68 13.73
C SER A 67 -4.49 -11.75 12.82
N ALA A 68 -3.81 -10.91 12.06
CA ALA A 68 -4.41 -10.05 11.03
C ALA A 68 -4.58 -10.82 9.70
N ASP A 69 -5.75 -11.44 9.51
CA ASP A 69 -6.07 -12.31 8.36
C ASP A 69 -6.55 -11.54 7.13
N GLY A 70 -7.36 -10.49 7.34
CA GLY A 70 -7.89 -9.66 6.25
C GLY A 70 -7.02 -8.44 5.96
N MET A 71 -6.78 -8.14 4.68
CA MET A 71 -6.01 -6.96 4.29
C MET A 71 -6.61 -5.64 4.80
N GLY A 72 -7.95 -5.57 4.93
CA GLY A 72 -8.61 -4.42 5.56
C GLY A 72 -8.18 -4.17 7.01
N ILE A 73 -7.89 -5.22 7.78
CA ILE A 73 -7.33 -5.08 9.14
C ILE A 73 -5.89 -4.60 9.07
N VAL A 74 -5.08 -5.16 8.18
CA VAL A 74 -3.67 -4.75 7.99
C VAL A 74 -3.58 -3.27 7.63
N TRP A 75 -4.35 -2.82 6.63
CA TRP A 75 -4.39 -1.42 6.22
C TRP A 75 -4.86 -0.51 7.35
N ALA A 76 -5.99 -0.85 8.00
CA ALA A 76 -6.51 -0.06 9.09
C ALA A 76 -5.50 0.05 10.24
N ALA A 77 -4.86 -1.06 10.62
CA ALA A 77 -3.86 -1.09 11.68
C ALA A 77 -2.67 -0.20 11.34
N ARG A 78 -2.12 -0.30 10.11
CA ARG A 78 -1.01 0.55 9.64
C ARG A 78 -1.37 2.02 9.61
N LEU A 79 -2.55 2.38 9.10
CA LEU A 79 -3.05 3.75 9.09
C LEU A 79 -3.22 4.32 10.51
N LEU A 80 -3.53 3.46 11.48
CA LEU A 80 -3.63 3.81 12.90
C LEU A 80 -2.29 3.76 13.64
N GLY A 81 -1.18 3.49 12.93
CA GLY A 81 0.18 3.47 13.47
C GLY A 81 0.60 2.16 14.15
N ILE A 82 -0.14 1.07 13.94
CA ILE A 82 0.25 -0.26 14.38
C ILE A 82 1.06 -0.91 13.25
N ALA A 83 2.33 -1.22 13.52
CA ALA A 83 3.27 -1.77 12.55
C ALA A 83 3.02 -3.27 12.30
N VAL A 84 1.91 -3.61 11.64
CA VAL A 84 1.61 -4.98 11.22
C VAL A 84 2.52 -5.34 10.03
N PRO A 85 3.47 -6.30 10.17
CA PRO A 85 4.48 -6.56 9.15
C PRO A 85 3.86 -7.18 7.90
N GLU A 86 2.94 -8.12 8.07
CA GLU A 86 2.26 -8.79 6.99
C GLU A 86 0.88 -9.29 7.39
N ARG A 87 0.15 -9.78 6.39
CA ARG A 87 -1.13 -10.43 6.56
C ARG A 87 -0.89 -11.91 6.88
N VAL A 88 -1.44 -12.40 7.99
CA VAL A 88 -1.31 -13.80 8.41
C VAL A 88 -2.68 -14.45 8.37
N THR A 89 -2.94 -15.25 7.33
CA THR A 89 -4.22 -15.93 7.17
C THR A 89 -4.26 -17.25 7.91
N GLY A 90 -5.48 -17.71 8.22
CA GLY A 90 -5.66 -19.01 8.85
C GLY A 90 -5.18 -20.18 7.99
N ILE A 91 -5.30 -20.08 6.66
CA ILE A 91 -4.84 -21.13 5.74
C ILE A 91 -3.32 -21.13 5.59
N ASP A 92 -2.70 -19.95 5.44
CA ASP A 92 -1.26 -19.85 5.27
C ASP A 92 -0.52 -20.27 6.55
N LEU A 93 -1.03 -19.87 7.72
CA LEU A 93 -0.47 -20.32 8.99
C LEU A 93 -0.65 -21.83 9.18
N MET A 94 -1.81 -22.40 8.84
CA MET A 94 -2.00 -23.87 8.88
C MET A 94 -1.00 -24.59 7.95
N GLN A 95 -0.83 -24.12 6.70
CA GLN A 95 0.15 -24.68 5.77
C GLN A 95 1.60 -24.53 6.25
N SER A 96 1.90 -23.48 7.03
CA SER A 96 3.21 -23.27 7.63
C SER A 96 3.47 -24.20 8.82
N LEU A 97 2.43 -24.53 9.59
CA LEU A 97 2.50 -25.38 10.79
C LEU A 97 2.58 -26.87 10.46
N LEU A 98 1.82 -27.36 9.48
CA LEU A 98 1.75 -28.79 9.13
C LEU A 98 3.13 -29.46 8.92
N PRO A 99 4.05 -28.95 8.09
CA PRO A 99 5.38 -29.55 7.93
C PRO A 99 6.23 -29.49 9.20
N ARG A 100 6.03 -28.48 10.06
CA ARG A 100 6.74 -28.37 11.34
C ARG A 100 6.22 -29.41 12.35
N PHE A 101 4.91 -29.63 12.37
CA PHE A 101 4.28 -30.65 13.19
C PHE A 101 4.70 -32.05 12.76
N GLU A 102 4.77 -32.30 11.45
CA GLU A 102 5.33 -33.55 10.92
C GLU A 102 6.77 -33.78 11.36
N ALA A 103 7.64 -32.77 11.22
CA ALA A 103 9.07 -32.89 11.54
C ALA A 103 9.36 -33.25 13.00
N VAL A 104 8.53 -32.78 13.94
CA VAL A 104 8.70 -32.99 15.39
C VAL A 104 7.77 -34.10 15.92
N GLY A 105 6.82 -34.57 15.12
CA GLY A 105 5.85 -35.60 15.51
C GLY A 105 4.68 -35.09 16.33
N HIS A 106 4.34 -33.79 16.24
CA HIS A 106 3.13 -33.26 16.88
C HIS A 106 1.88 -33.74 16.14
N SER A 107 0.93 -34.27 16.89
CA SER A 107 -0.32 -34.80 16.34
C SER A 107 -1.40 -33.73 16.14
N VAL A 108 -2.21 -33.92 15.11
CA VAL A 108 -3.27 -32.98 14.70
C VAL A 108 -4.64 -33.64 14.74
N PHE A 109 -5.63 -32.89 15.22
CA PHE A 109 -7.04 -33.20 15.07
C PHE A 109 -7.71 -32.23 14.08
N LEU A 110 -8.54 -32.77 13.18
CA LEU A 110 -9.26 -31.98 12.18
C LEU A 110 -10.74 -31.88 12.55
N LEU A 111 -11.20 -30.71 13.00
CA LEU A 111 -12.58 -30.50 13.46
C LEU A 111 -13.33 -29.51 12.55
N GLY A 112 -14.30 -29.98 11.77
CA GLY A 112 -15.17 -29.14 10.95
C GLY A 112 -15.26 -29.59 9.49
N ALA A 113 -15.87 -28.74 8.66
CA ALA A 113 -16.21 -28.98 7.26
C ALA A 113 -17.19 -30.16 7.02
N ARG A 114 -17.59 -30.33 5.76
CA ARG A 114 -18.41 -31.48 5.33
C ARG A 114 -17.59 -32.78 5.42
N ALA A 115 -18.26 -33.91 5.65
CA ALA A 115 -17.59 -35.21 5.76
C ALA A 115 -16.74 -35.52 4.52
N GLU A 116 -17.25 -35.23 3.32
CA GLU A 116 -16.55 -35.48 2.06
C GLU A 116 -15.32 -34.58 1.88
N VAL A 117 -15.41 -33.33 2.37
CA VAL A 117 -14.30 -32.37 2.38
C VAL A 117 -13.21 -32.84 3.35
N LEU A 118 -13.62 -33.31 4.53
CA LEU A 118 -12.72 -33.81 5.57
C LEU A 118 -12.00 -35.09 5.13
N ASP A 119 -12.69 -35.99 4.44
CA ASP A 119 -12.09 -37.21 3.86
C ASP A 119 -11.06 -36.89 2.77
N ARG A 120 -11.39 -35.94 1.87
CA ARG A 120 -10.45 -35.45 0.85
C ARG A 120 -9.24 -34.79 1.50
N LEU A 121 -9.46 -33.95 2.51
CA LEU A 121 -8.38 -33.29 3.24
C LEU A 121 -7.44 -34.31 3.89
N GLN A 122 -7.97 -35.32 4.59
CA GLN A 122 -7.14 -36.36 5.19
C GLN A 122 -6.30 -37.11 4.16
N LYS A 123 -6.88 -37.47 3.00
CA LYS A 123 -6.14 -38.11 1.90
C LYS A 123 -5.04 -37.20 1.37
N ARG A 124 -5.34 -35.92 1.16
CA ARG A 124 -4.37 -34.93 0.68
C ARG A 124 -3.22 -34.74 1.66
N LEU A 125 -3.52 -34.57 2.95
CA LEU A 125 -2.51 -34.38 3.99
C LEU A 125 -1.59 -35.61 4.13
N ARG A 126 -2.11 -36.84 3.99
CA ARG A 126 -1.27 -38.06 3.98
C ARG A 126 -0.35 -38.16 2.78
N LEU A 127 -0.70 -37.53 1.65
CA LEU A 127 0.16 -37.47 0.46
C LEU A 127 1.21 -36.37 0.59
N ASP A 128 0.79 -35.18 1.06
CA ASP A 128 1.68 -34.02 1.18
C ASP A 128 2.64 -34.13 2.39
N PHE A 129 2.21 -34.80 3.46
CA PHE A 129 2.93 -34.96 4.73
C PHE A 129 2.81 -36.43 5.24
N PRO A 130 3.57 -37.38 4.66
CA PRO A 130 3.42 -38.82 4.92
C PRO A 130 3.64 -39.25 6.38
N HIS A 131 4.39 -38.48 7.17
CA HIS A 131 4.69 -38.76 8.57
C HIS A 131 3.82 -37.95 9.55
N LEU A 132 2.91 -37.10 9.05
CA LEU A 132 2.01 -36.32 9.89
C LEU A 132 1.04 -37.23 10.65
N ILE A 133 1.01 -37.09 11.98
CA ILE A 133 0.11 -37.86 12.83
C ILE A 133 -1.26 -37.18 12.87
N ILE A 134 -2.22 -37.71 12.11
CA ILE A 134 -3.63 -37.30 12.22
C ILE A 134 -4.29 -38.17 13.31
N ALA A 135 -4.36 -37.65 14.54
CA ALA A 135 -4.89 -38.38 15.70
C ALA A 135 -6.42 -38.54 15.66
N GLY A 136 -7.12 -37.70 14.90
CA GLY A 136 -8.55 -37.85 14.69
C GLY A 136 -9.14 -36.77 13.78
N ALA A 137 -10.38 -36.98 13.37
CA ALA A 137 -11.13 -36.05 12.56
C ALA A 137 -12.63 -36.15 12.88
N HIS A 138 -13.33 -35.02 12.84
CA HIS A 138 -14.79 -34.98 12.99
C HIS A 138 -15.40 -33.79 12.23
N HIS A 139 -16.52 -33.99 11.54
CA HIS A 139 -17.16 -32.96 10.70
C HIS A 139 -17.76 -31.77 11.49
N GLY A 140 -18.02 -31.94 12.79
CA GLY A 140 -18.44 -30.83 13.66
C GLY A 140 -19.94 -30.47 13.64
N TYR A 141 -20.80 -31.31 13.07
CA TYR A 141 -22.28 -31.13 13.11
C TYR A 141 -22.93 -31.58 14.42
N GLU A 142 -22.15 -32.08 15.39
CA GLU A 142 -22.61 -32.21 16.77
C GLU A 142 -22.93 -30.82 17.32
N ALA A 143 -24.12 -30.63 17.88
CA ALA A 143 -24.58 -29.32 18.38
C ALA A 143 -23.94 -28.94 19.72
N ASN A 144 -23.52 -29.93 20.52
CA ASN A 144 -22.90 -29.72 21.81
C ASN A 144 -21.37 -29.61 21.69
N ASP A 145 -20.86 -28.39 21.82
CA ASP A 145 -19.43 -28.09 21.73
C ASP A 145 -18.60 -28.79 22.83
N ALA A 146 -19.16 -29.08 24.01
CA ALA A 146 -18.46 -29.84 25.04
C ALA A 146 -18.25 -31.31 24.63
N LYS A 147 -19.19 -31.91 23.89
CA LYS A 147 -19.01 -33.25 23.32
C LYS A 147 -17.93 -33.26 22.23
N LEU A 148 -17.88 -32.22 21.41
CA LEU A 148 -16.81 -32.07 20.42
C LEU A 148 -15.44 -31.96 21.11
N ALA A 149 -15.33 -31.16 22.17
CA ALA A 149 -14.09 -31.07 22.93
C ALA A 149 -13.69 -32.41 23.57
N GLU A 150 -14.65 -33.16 24.09
CA GLU A 150 -14.43 -34.51 24.61
C GLU A 150 -13.88 -35.47 23.54
N MET A 151 -14.45 -35.44 22.33
CA MET A 151 -13.97 -36.26 21.21
C MET A 151 -12.52 -35.93 20.86
N VAL A 152 -12.18 -34.65 20.81
CA VAL A 152 -10.79 -34.21 20.58
C VAL A 152 -9.89 -34.71 21.72
N ARG A 153 -10.30 -34.57 22.98
CA ARG A 153 -9.52 -35.03 24.14
C ARG A 153 -9.24 -36.52 24.10
N ARG A 154 -10.22 -37.33 23.72
CA ARG A 154 -10.06 -38.79 23.61
C ARG A 154 -9.11 -39.23 22.51
N SER A 155 -8.89 -38.40 21.49
CA SER A 155 -7.92 -38.69 20.44
C SER A 155 -6.47 -38.59 20.91
N GLY A 156 -6.21 -37.89 22.02
CA GLY A 156 -4.85 -37.61 22.49
C GLY A 156 -4.08 -36.61 21.61
N ALA A 157 -4.76 -35.86 20.74
CA ALA A 157 -4.11 -34.92 19.83
C ALA A 157 -3.42 -33.76 20.56
N ASP A 158 -2.24 -33.38 20.09
CA ASP A 158 -1.49 -32.23 20.61
C ASP A 158 -2.11 -30.91 20.18
N THR A 159 -2.68 -30.90 18.98
CA THR A 159 -3.21 -29.72 18.34
C THR A 159 -4.56 -29.99 17.67
N VAL A 160 -5.40 -28.96 17.54
CA VAL A 160 -6.66 -29.07 16.80
C VAL A 160 -6.89 -27.85 15.90
N PHE A 161 -7.21 -28.13 14.63
CA PHE A 161 -7.66 -27.15 13.65
C PHE A 161 -9.19 -27.15 13.56
N VAL A 162 -9.81 -26.00 13.81
CA VAL A 162 -11.28 -25.83 13.91
C VAL A 162 -11.82 -25.07 12.69
N ALA A 163 -12.48 -25.78 11.79
CA ALA A 163 -13.13 -25.31 10.56
C ALA A 163 -14.66 -25.19 10.71
N LEU A 164 -15.13 -24.65 11.84
CA LEU A 164 -16.54 -24.33 12.05
C LEU A 164 -16.88 -22.93 11.50
N PRO A 165 -18.17 -22.61 11.26
CA PRO A 165 -18.60 -21.25 10.95
C PRO A 165 -18.34 -20.28 12.12
N SER A 166 -17.91 -19.06 11.82
CA SER A 166 -17.93 -17.96 12.81
C SER A 166 -19.39 -17.51 13.05
N PRO A 167 -19.80 -17.20 14.30
CA PRO A 167 -18.99 -17.06 15.51
C PRO A 167 -18.80 -18.36 16.32
N ARG A 168 -19.46 -19.47 15.97
CA ARG A 168 -19.38 -20.73 16.72
C ARG A 168 -17.94 -21.23 16.85
N LYS A 169 -17.17 -21.16 15.77
CA LYS A 169 -15.72 -21.44 15.77
C LYS A 169 -14.98 -20.67 16.84
N ASP A 170 -15.18 -19.36 16.86
CA ASP A 170 -14.46 -18.45 17.75
C ASP A 170 -14.83 -18.75 19.21
N SER A 171 -16.12 -19.02 19.47
CA SER A 171 -16.62 -19.49 20.77
C SER A 171 -16.00 -20.82 21.19
N PHE A 172 -15.95 -21.82 20.31
CA PHE A 172 -15.37 -23.13 20.59
C PHE A 172 -13.90 -23.02 21.01
N VAL A 173 -13.10 -22.29 20.20
CA VAL A 173 -11.66 -22.10 20.46
C VAL A 173 -11.43 -21.48 21.84
N ILE A 174 -12.24 -20.50 22.25
CA ILE A 174 -12.03 -19.79 23.52
C ILE A 174 -12.62 -20.52 24.72
N ASN A 175 -13.87 -20.97 24.61
CA ASN A 175 -14.61 -21.52 25.75
C ASN A 175 -14.36 -23.02 25.95
N HIS A 176 -14.02 -23.76 24.88
CA HIS A 176 -13.82 -25.21 24.92
C HIS A 176 -12.39 -25.65 24.57
N GLY A 177 -11.51 -24.75 24.10
CA GLY A 177 -10.14 -25.08 23.73
C GLY A 177 -9.36 -25.81 24.83
N ALA A 178 -9.44 -25.34 26.08
CA ALA A 178 -8.78 -26.01 27.20
C ALA A 178 -9.37 -27.40 27.51
N GLN A 179 -10.66 -27.64 27.20
CA GLN A 179 -11.33 -28.92 27.45
C GLN A 179 -10.91 -29.99 26.44
N THR A 180 -10.35 -29.60 25.28
CA THR A 180 -9.86 -30.55 24.28
C THR A 180 -8.60 -31.27 24.73
N GLY A 181 -7.92 -30.81 25.78
CA GLY A 181 -6.61 -31.33 26.19
C GLY A 181 -5.46 -30.98 25.25
N CYS A 182 -5.72 -30.31 24.13
CA CYS A 182 -4.69 -29.89 23.18
C CYS A 182 -3.88 -28.74 23.76
N ARG A 183 -2.59 -28.72 23.43
CA ARG A 183 -1.67 -27.62 23.74
C ARG A 183 -1.87 -26.43 22.79
N PHE A 184 -2.39 -26.67 21.58
CA PHE A 184 -2.71 -25.64 20.59
C PHE A 184 -4.08 -25.84 19.94
N VAL A 185 -4.86 -24.76 19.85
CA VAL A 185 -6.22 -24.76 19.27
C VAL A 185 -6.33 -23.58 18.31
N MET A 186 -6.62 -23.86 17.03
CA MET A 186 -6.61 -22.84 15.98
C MET A 186 -7.91 -22.81 15.17
N GLY A 187 -8.55 -21.65 15.11
CA GLY A 187 -9.73 -21.44 14.27
C GLY A 187 -9.40 -21.16 12.80
N VAL A 188 -9.39 -22.17 11.93
CA VAL A 188 -9.00 -22.06 10.51
C VAL A 188 -10.13 -21.71 9.52
N GLY A 189 -11.41 -21.85 9.91
CA GLY A 189 -12.54 -21.56 9.01
C GLY A 189 -12.49 -22.37 7.70
N GLY A 190 -12.75 -21.74 6.55
CA GLY A 190 -12.79 -22.41 5.24
C GLY A 190 -11.44 -22.86 4.66
N ALA A 191 -10.39 -23.02 5.50
CA ALA A 191 -9.11 -23.55 5.06
C ALA A 191 -9.24 -25.01 4.58
N PHE A 192 -10.10 -25.81 5.21
CA PHE A 192 -10.31 -27.21 4.85
C PHE A 192 -10.90 -27.35 3.44
N ASP A 193 -11.85 -26.50 3.07
CA ASP A 193 -12.45 -26.50 1.72
C ASP A 193 -11.40 -26.17 0.65
N VAL A 194 -10.46 -25.27 0.94
CA VAL A 194 -9.38 -24.92 0.00
C VAL A 194 -8.31 -26.00 -0.08
N LEU A 195 -7.83 -26.51 1.06
CA LEU A 195 -6.78 -27.53 1.10
C LEU A 195 -7.24 -28.89 0.57
N SER A 196 -8.52 -29.22 0.70
CA SER A 196 -9.12 -30.42 0.09
C SER A 196 -9.36 -30.29 -1.42
N GLY A 197 -9.19 -29.09 -2.00
CA GLY A 197 -9.48 -28.79 -3.40
C GLY A 197 -10.97 -28.56 -3.72
N ASP A 198 -11.84 -28.50 -2.71
CA ASP A 198 -13.28 -28.24 -2.88
C ASP A 198 -13.55 -26.80 -3.36
N ILE A 199 -12.76 -25.84 -2.88
CA ILE A 199 -12.83 -24.44 -3.27
C ILE A 199 -11.48 -23.99 -3.81
N LYS A 200 -11.48 -23.45 -5.04
CA LYS A 200 -10.28 -22.84 -5.62
C LYS A 200 -9.93 -21.55 -4.86
N ARG A 201 -8.71 -21.48 -4.33
CA ARG A 201 -8.17 -20.25 -3.75
C ARG A 201 -8.07 -19.15 -4.82
N ALA A 202 -8.09 -17.89 -4.39
CA ALA A 202 -7.83 -16.76 -5.29
C ALA A 202 -6.47 -16.92 -5.99
N PRO A 203 -6.33 -16.54 -7.27
CA PRO A 203 -5.03 -16.53 -7.94
C PRO A 203 -4.02 -15.67 -7.17
N GLU A 204 -2.73 -16.00 -7.25
CA GLU A 204 -1.70 -15.32 -6.45
C GLU A 204 -1.69 -13.80 -6.58
N ILE A 205 -1.99 -13.28 -7.77
CA ILE A 205 -2.07 -11.83 -8.02
C ILE A 205 -3.10 -11.19 -7.07
N TRP A 206 -4.28 -11.80 -6.96
CA TRP A 206 -5.33 -11.34 -6.05
C TRP A 206 -4.90 -11.47 -4.59
N GLN A 207 -4.14 -12.51 -4.23
CA GLN A 207 -3.61 -12.68 -2.88
C GLN A 207 -2.58 -11.59 -2.52
N ARG A 208 -1.65 -11.28 -3.44
CA ARG A 208 -0.60 -10.27 -3.28
C ARG A 208 -1.16 -8.87 -3.08
N TYR A 209 -2.20 -8.51 -3.84
CA TYR A 209 -2.90 -7.24 -3.68
C TYR A 209 -3.93 -7.23 -2.54
N GLY A 210 -4.10 -8.34 -1.81
CA GLY A 210 -5.07 -8.44 -0.71
C GLY A 210 -6.54 -8.45 -1.15
N LEU A 211 -6.80 -8.79 -2.41
CA LEU A 211 -8.11 -8.80 -3.07
C LEU A 211 -8.80 -10.18 -3.00
N GLU A 212 -8.35 -11.12 -2.15
CA GLU A 212 -8.98 -12.45 -2.02
C GLU A 212 -10.48 -12.36 -1.69
N PHE A 213 -10.89 -11.34 -0.95
CA PHE A 213 -12.30 -11.11 -0.65
C PHE A 213 -13.11 -10.76 -1.91
N ALA A 214 -12.53 -9.98 -2.83
CA ALA A 214 -13.14 -9.61 -4.09
C ALA A 214 -13.23 -10.81 -5.04
N TRP A 215 -12.18 -11.65 -5.09
CA TRP A 215 -12.24 -12.93 -5.79
C TRP A 215 -13.40 -13.81 -5.28
N ARG A 216 -13.57 -13.93 -3.96
CA ARG A 216 -14.70 -14.69 -3.38
C ARG A 216 -16.07 -14.10 -3.71
N MET A 217 -16.17 -12.77 -3.82
CA MET A 217 -17.40 -12.12 -4.30
C MET A 217 -17.70 -12.47 -5.76
N VAL A 218 -16.66 -12.52 -6.62
CA VAL A 218 -16.83 -12.94 -8.02
C VAL A 218 -17.23 -14.42 -8.12
N CYS A 219 -16.63 -15.30 -7.32
CA CYS A 219 -16.94 -16.74 -7.37
C CYS A 219 -18.32 -17.10 -6.80
N ALA A 220 -18.81 -16.37 -5.79
CA ALA A 220 -20.08 -16.67 -5.12
C ALA A 220 -20.89 -15.40 -4.81
N PRO A 221 -21.32 -14.64 -5.81
CA PRO A 221 -21.84 -13.28 -5.63
C PRO A 221 -23.08 -13.23 -4.74
N ARG A 222 -24.05 -14.13 -4.96
CA ARG A 222 -25.30 -14.18 -4.19
C ARG A 222 -25.09 -14.37 -2.69
N VAL A 223 -24.05 -15.11 -2.29
CA VAL A 223 -23.77 -15.44 -0.88
C VAL A 223 -22.77 -14.47 -0.27
N MET A 224 -21.73 -14.09 -1.02
CA MET A 224 -20.60 -13.32 -0.49
C MET A 224 -20.81 -11.82 -0.56
N VAL A 225 -21.45 -11.29 -1.62
CA VAL A 225 -21.61 -9.83 -1.80
C VAL A 225 -22.40 -9.20 -0.65
N PRO A 226 -23.59 -9.70 -0.24
CA PRO A 226 -24.33 -9.09 0.86
C PRO A 226 -23.52 -9.08 2.17
N ARG A 227 -22.79 -10.16 2.43
CA ARG A 227 -21.94 -10.30 3.61
C ARG A 227 -20.79 -9.29 3.63
N TYR A 228 -20.09 -9.11 2.49
CA TYR A 228 -18.97 -8.20 2.39
C TYR A 228 -19.40 -6.74 2.34
N VAL A 229 -20.42 -6.38 1.55
CA VAL A 229 -20.88 -5.00 1.42
C VAL A 229 -21.34 -4.47 2.78
N CYS A 230 -22.23 -5.20 3.48
CA CYS A 230 -22.68 -4.77 4.80
C CYS A 230 -21.52 -4.75 5.81
N GLY A 231 -20.69 -5.79 5.85
CA GLY A 231 -19.58 -5.88 6.78
C GLY A 231 -18.53 -4.79 6.58
N LEU A 232 -18.15 -4.52 5.33
CA LEU A 232 -17.16 -3.51 4.96
C LEU A 232 -17.69 -2.09 5.13
N ALA A 233 -18.97 -1.83 4.87
CA ALA A 233 -19.59 -0.53 5.15
C ALA A 233 -19.55 -0.20 6.64
N TRP A 234 -19.89 -1.17 7.51
CA TRP A 234 -19.78 -1.01 8.95
C TRP A 234 -18.33 -0.86 9.41
N PHE A 235 -17.41 -1.65 8.84
CA PHE A 235 -15.98 -1.53 9.09
C PHE A 235 -15.47 -0.12 8.76
N ALA A 236 -15.80 0.39 7.57
CA ALA A 236 -15.43 1.73 7.11
C ALA A 236 -15.99 2.82 8.03
N ARG A 237 -17.26 2.71 8.45
CA ARG A 237 -17.89 3.66 9.39
C ARG A 237 -17.13 3.78 10.71
N ILE A 238 -16.50 2.70 11.18
CA ILE A 238 -15.73 2.69 12.44
C ILE A 238 -14.30 3.18 12.20
N VAL A 239 -13.66 2.70 11.13
CA VAL A 239 -12.23 2.91 10.89
C VAL A 239 -11.93 4.29 10.31
N ILE A 240 -12.72 4.76 9.33
CA ILE A 240 -12.45 6.02 8.62
C ILE A 240 -12.38 7.21 9.60
N PRO A 241 -13.35 7.41 10.53
CA PRO A 241 -13.26 8.53 11.48
C PRO A 241 -12.01 8.49 12.35
N ALA A 242 -11.59 7.30 12.80
CA ALA A 242 -10.38 7.16 13.63
C ALA A 242 -9.10 7.42 12.83
N VAL A 243 -9.04 6.97 11.58
CA VAL A 243 -7.93 7.27 10.67
C VAL A 243 -7.86 8.78 10.39
N LEU A 244 -8.99 9.41 10.04
CA LEU A 244 -9.06 10.85 9.80
C LEU A 244 -8.69 11.65 11.04
N MET A 245 -9.16 11.25 12.22
CA MET A 245 -8.78 11.89 13.48
C MET A 245 -7.27 11.81 13.69
N ARG A 246 -6.66 10.64 13.52
CA ARG A 246 -5.20 10.48 13.63
C ARG A 246 -4.44 11.33 12.61
N LEU A 247 -4.92 11.39 11.36
CA LEU A 247 -4.31 12.20 10.31
C LEU A 247 -4.38 13.70 10.65
N LYS A 248 -5.54 14.19 11.13
CA LYS A 248 -5.71 15.57 11.62
C LYS A 248 -4.73 15.90 12.74
N TRP A 249 -4.52 15.00 13.70
CA TRP A 249 -3.52 15.20 14.77
C TRP A 249 -2.09 15.17 14.26
N ARG A 250 -1.78 14.37 13.23
CA ARG A 250 -0.44 14.39 12.59
C ARG A 250 -0.19 15.69 11.86
N VAL A 251 -1.19 16.19 11.12
CA VAL A 251 -1.10 17.49 10.42
C VAL A 251 -1.01 18.62 11.45
N LEU A 252 -1.85 18.63 12.49
CA LEU A 252 -1.80 19.62 13.56
C LEU A 252 -0.44 19.59 14.30
N PHE A 253 0.06 18.41 14.64
CA PHE A 253 1.37 18.26 15.29
C PHE A 253 2.50 18.65 14.34
N ALA A 254 2.42 18.32 13.05
CA ALA A 254 3.38 18.76 12.04
C ALA A 254 3.34 20.28 11.87
N CYS A 255 2.17 20.93 11.89
CA CYS A 255 2.05 22.38 11.83
C CYS A 255 2.59 23.07 13.09
N VAL A 256 2.33 22.51 14.29
CA VAL A 256 2.87 23.04 15.56
C VAL A 256 4.38 22.81 15.65
N PHE A 257 4.86 21.64 15.22
CA PHE A 257 6.28 21.32 15.17
C PHE A 257 7.00 22.15 14.11
N ALA A 258 6.44 22.28 12.90
CA ALA A 258 6.97 23.16 11.86
C ALA A 258 6.95 24.61 12.31
N GLY A 259 5.89 25.08 12.98
CA GLY A 259 5.84 26.43 13.56
C GLY A 259 6.88 26.65 14.67
N GLY A 260 7.10 25.64 15.52
CA GLY A 260 8.11 25.67 16.57
C GLY A 260 9.55 25.58 16.05
N VAL A 261 9.79 24.74 15.05
CA VAL A 261 11.07 24.62 14.34
C VAL A 261 11.33 25.86 13.49
N PHE A 262 10.31 26.45 12.88
CA PHE A 262 10.44 27.72 12.15
C PHE A 262 10.73 28.87 13.11
N ALA A 263 10.06 28.94 14.27
CA ALA A 263 10.38 29.93 15.30
C ALA A 263 11.81 29.75 15.84
N PHE A 264 12.23 28.50 16.11
CA PHE A 264 13.56 28.19 16.62
C PHE A 264 14.66 28.38 15.55
N ALA A 265 14.39 28.00 14.29
CA ALA A 265 15.28 28.22 13.16
C ALA A 265 15.35 29.71 12.81
N SER A 266 14.26 30.48 12.93
CA SER A 266 14.29 31.93 12.75
C SER A 266 15.13 32.61 13.83
N GLN A 267 15.10 32.13 15.07
CA GLN A 267 15.98 32.58 16.15
C GLN A 267 17.44 32.14 15.92
N ALA A 268 17.67 30.89 15.53
CA ALA A 268 19.00 30.35 15.28
C ALA A 268 19.65 30.94 14.02
N VAL A 269 18.88 31.30 12.99
CA VAL A 269 19.34 32.02 11.79
C VAL A 269 19.58 33.49 12.13
N ALA A 270 18.77 34.11 12.98
CA ALA A 270 19.05 35.47 13.46
C ALA A 270 20.35 35.54 14.30
N GLU A 271 20.74 34.44 14.95
CA GLU A 271 21.95 34.38 15.79
C GLU A 271 23.19 33.80 15.09
N SER A 272 23.05 33.10 13.94
CA SER A 272 24.17 32.39 13.28
C SER A 272 24.63 32.98 11.94
N ILE A 273 24.10 34.13 11.50
CA ILE A 273 24.67 34.85 10.35
C ILE A 273 25.95 35.58 10.79
N GLU A 274 27.08 34.87 10.78
CA GLU A 274 28.29 35.50 10.26
C GLU A 274 28.14 35.53 8.73
N PRO A 275 28.21 36.72 8.09
CA PRO A 275 28.01 36.82 6.66
C PRO A 275 29.15 36.08 5.95
N LEU A 276 28.84 34.95 5.31
CA LEU A 276 29.70 34.44 4.26
C LEU A 276 29.82 35.54 3.22
N ALA A 277 31.03 36.04 3.01
CA ALA A 277 31.33 37.08 2.05
C ALA A 277 31.08 36.57 0.62
N VAL A 278 29.83 36.69 0.18
CA VAL A 278 29.44 36.58 -1.23
C VAL A 278 29.66 37.97 -1.86
N PRO A 279 30.26 38.08 -3.05
CA PRO A 279 30.39 39.37 -3.73
C PRO A 279 29.00 39.94 -4.00
N SER A 280 28.79 41.23 -3.67
CA SER A 280 27.51 41.90 -3.77
C SER A 280 26.94 41.87 -5.20
N SER A 281 25.98 40.98 -5.44
CA SER A 281 25.14 40.99 -6.64
C SER A 281 24.06 42.06 -6.52
N ARG A 282 23.37 42.36 -7.63
CA ARG A 282 22.24 43.29 -7.63
C ARG A 282 21.02 42.76 -6.85
N ILE A 283 21.02 41.50 -6.43
CA ILE A 283 19.83 40.75 -6.00
C ILE A 283 19.97 40.26 -4.55
N ASP A 284 21.17 40.30 -3.96
CA ASP A 284 21.44 39.72 -2.63
C ASP A 284 20.53 40.25 -1.51
N HIS A 285 20.14 41.53 -1.60
CA HIS A 285 19.23 42.17 -0.65
C HIS A 285 17.77 41.72 -0.80
N LYS A 286 17.38 41.15 -1.96
CA LYS A 286 16.04 40.63 -2.25
C LYS A 286 15.90 39.12 -1.99
N ILE A 287 17.01 38.39 -1.75
CA ILE A 287 17.01 36.91 -1.63
C ILE A 287 16.01 36.37 -0.60
N PRO A 288 15.90 36.92 0.63
CA PRO A 288 14.97 36.37 1.63
C PRO A 288 13.49 36.50 1.24
N GLU A 289 13.13 37.63 0.61
CA GLU A 289 11.77 37.90 0.13
C GLU A 289 11.44 37.01 -1.07
N LEU A 290 12.35 36.93 -2.04
CA LEU A 290 12.22 36.06 -3.22
C LEU A 290 12.14 34.57 -2.85
N ALA A 291 12.85 34.12 -1.81
CA ALA A 291 12.79 32.74 -1.34
C ALA A 291 11.40 32.38 -0.79
N ALA A 292 10.75 33.32 -0.09
CA ALA A 292 9.40 33.14 0.43
C ALA A 292 8.37 33.09 -0.71
N GLU A 293 8.46 34.03 -1.66
CA GLU A 293 7.57 34.07 -2.83
C GLU A 293 7.70 32.82 -3.71
N LEU A 294 8.94 32.36 -3.93
CA LEU A 294 9.23 31.15 -4.71
C LEU A 294 8.64 29.89 -4.03
N ALA A 295 8.76 29.78 -2.71
CA ALA A 295 8.19 28.67 -1.97
C ALA A 295 6.65 28.63 -2.08
N ASP A 296 5.98 29.78 -1.94
CA ASP A 296 4.53 29.89 -2.08
C ASP A 296 4.07 29.57 -3.51
N PHE A 297 4.78 30.08 -4.52
CA PHE A 297 4.54 29.74 -5.93
C PHE A 297 4.60 28.22 -6.15
N LEU A 298 5.68 27.57 -5.74
CA LEU A 298 5.89 26.14 -5.97
C LEU A 298 4.84 25.30 -5.26
N VAL A 299 4.51 25.60 -4.00
CA VAL A 299 3.49 24.87 -3.23
C VAL A 299 2.11 25.04 -3.85
N PHE A 300 1.73 26.26 -4.22
CA PHE A 300 0.41 26.53 -4.80
C PHE A 300 0.25 25.86 -6.17
N ARG A 301 1.27 25.95 -7.02
CA ARG A 301 1.23 25.44 -8.39
C ARG A 301 1.34 23.93 -8.50
N THR A 302 2.04 23.29 -7.56
CA THR A 302 2.20 21.82 -7.56
C THR A 302 1.06 21.08 -6.84
N ALA A 303 0.23 21.76 -6.04
CA ALA A 303 -0.85 21.15 -5.26
C ALA A 303 -1.98 20.49 -6.08
N GLY A 304 -2.06 20.75 -7.39
CA GLY A 304 -3.09 20.23 -8.29
C GLY A 304 -2.58 19.46 -9.52
N VAL A 305 -1.29 19.13 -9.57
CA VAL A 305 -0.67 18.54 -10.77
C VAL A 305 -1.04 17.07 -10.92
N THR A 306 -1.77 16.74 -11.97
CA THR A 306 -2.07 15.36 -12.39
C THR A 306 -1.47 15.01 -13.76
N GLY A 307 -0.60 15.89 -14.29
CA GLY A 307 -0.17 16.00 -15.70
C GLY A 307 1.34 16.29 -15.90
N GLU A 308 2.04 15.63 -16.84
CA GLU A 308 3.33 16.05 -17.43
C GLU A 308 3.26 17.42 -18.12
N ILE A 309 2.17 17.68 -18.86
CA ILE A 309 1.90 18.98 -19.49
C ILE A 309 1.93 20.06 -18.41
N ALA A 310 1.31 19.79 -17.26
CA ALA A 310 1.31 20.72 -16.13
C ALA A 310 2.71 20.94 -15.50
N LEU A 311 3.64 19.98 -15.57
CA LEU A 311 5.00 20.17 -15.03
C LEU A 311 5.87 21.05 -15.93
N ALA A 312 5.77 20.88 -17.25
CA ALA A 312 6.44 21.72 -18.23
C ALA A 312 5.92 23.16 -18.16
N ASP A 313 4.60 23.33 -18.07
CA ASP A 313 3.97 24.65 -17.92
C ASP A 313 4.42 25.34 -16.62
N ILE A 314 4.43 24.62 -15.49
CA ILE A 314 4.93 25.17 -14.21
C ILE A 314 6.41 25.53 -14.29
N THR A 315 7.22 24.72 -14.98
CA THR A 315 8.65 25.01 -15.16
C THR A 315 8.83 26.27 -16.01
N GLN A 316 8.04 26.42 -17.08
CA GLN A 316 8.10 27.60 -17.94
C GLN A 316 7.65 28.86 -17.21
N GLU A 317 6.61 28.76 -16.39
CA GLU A 317 6.15 29.88 -15.57
C GLU A 317 7.15 30.24 -14.47
N LEU A 318 7.82 29.24 -13.89
CA LEU A 318 8.92 29.46 -12.95
C LEU A 318 10.08 30.20 -13.64
N ILE A 319 10.43 29.80 -14.86
CA ILE A 319 11.48 30.45 -15.66
C ILE A 319 11.15 31.94 -15.86
N VAL A 320 9.94 32.25 -16.33
CA VAL A 320 9.50 33.62 -16.59
C VAL A 320 9.44 34.44 -15.29
N TRP A 321 8.84 33.88 -14.24
CA TRP A 321 8.71 34.54 -12.94
C TRP A 321 10.09 34.88 -12.37
N LEU A 322 11.00 33.92 -12.35
CA LEU A 322 12.33 34.12 -11.77
C LEU A 322 13.13 35.12 -12.60
N PHE A 323 13.07 35.06 -13.93
CA PHE A 323 13.78 36.01 -14.78
C PHE A 323 13.34 37.45 -14.54
N ASN A 324 12.02 37.69 -14.47
CA ASN A 324 11.46 39.01 -14.18
C ASN A 324 11.86 39.51 -12.78
N ALA A 325 11.86 38.60 -11.79
CA ALA A 325 12.27 38.91 -10.43
C ALA A 325 13.78 39.26 -10.30
N LEU A 326 14.63 38.64 -11.11
CA LEU A 326 16.08 38.84 -11.07
C LEU A 326 16.54 40.09 -11.84
N THR A 327 15.85 40.45 -12.92
CA THR A 327 16.31 41.51 -13.85
C THR A 327 15.58 42.84 -13.70
N ASP A 328 14.50 42.90 -12.91
CA ASP A 328 13.54 44.02 -12.87
C ASP A 328 13.02 44.41 -14.29
N GLN A 329 13.12 43.48 -15.26
CA GLN A 329 12.55 43.63 -16.59
C GLN A 329 11.24 42.85 -16.67
N ASN A 330 10.26 43.39 -17.39
CA ASN A 330 9.03 42.68 -17.68
C ASN A 330 9.14 42.10 -19.08
N VAL A 331 9.68 40.89 -19.17
CA VAL A 331 9.85 40.24 -20.46
C VAL A 331 8.53 39.55 -20.81
N GLY A 332 7.84 40.07 -21.82
CA GLY A 332 6.70 39.39 -22.43
C GLY A 332 7.15 38.16 -23.24
N ASP A 333 6.33 37.70 -24.19
CA ASP A 333 6.60 36.53 -25.07
C ASP A 333 7.80 36.69 -26.04
N ALA A 334 8.75 37.61 -25.79
CA ALA A 334 9.88 37.88 -26.66
C ALA A 334 11.19 37.31 -26.10
N GLY A 335 11.67 36.23 -26.72
CA GLY A 335 12.96 35.58 -26.46
C GLY A 335 12.81 34.16 -25.89
N THR A 336 13.86 33.34 -26.00
CA THR A 336 13.87 31.99 -25.42
C THR A 336 14.59 31.97 -24.06
N PRO A 337 14.29 31.02 -23.16
CA PRO A 337 15.01 30.87 -21.88
C PRO A 337 16.53 30.84 -22.03
N GLU A 338 17.04 30.28 -23.14
CA GLU A 338 18.46 30.22 -23.45
C GLU A 338 19.08 31.62 -23.67
N GLU A 339 18.34 32.53 -24.31
CA GLU A 339 18.75 33.92 -24.55
C GLU A 339 18.71 34.76 -23.26
N TRP A 340 17.72 34.48 -22.40
CA TRP A 340 17.55 35.17 -21.12
C TRP A 340 18.68 34.84 -20.14
N PHE A 341 18.97 33.56 -19.97
CA PHE A 341 19.95 33.10 -18.97
C PHE A 341 21.40 33.13 -19.47
N GLY A 342 21.64 33.09 -20.78
CA GLY A 342 22.98 33.23 -21.36
C GLY A 342 23.65 34.59 -21.06
N ASN A 343 22.85 35.62 -20.74
CA ASN A 343 23.31 36.97 -20.44
C ASN A 343 23.50 37.26 -18.94
N LEU A 344 23.23 36.29 -18.05
CA LEU A 344 23.47 36.48 -16.62
C LEU A 344 24.97 36.55 -16.29
N SER A 345 25.34 37.43 -15.36
CA SER A 345 26.70 37.45 -14.83
C SER A 345 26.96 36.22 -13.95
N ALA A 346 28.23 35.85 -13.77
CA ALA A 346 28.61 34.74 -12.88
C ALA A 346 28.12 34.95 -11.44
N THR A 347 28.07 36.20 -10.98
CA THR A 347 27.52 36.58 -9.67
C THR A 347 26.01 36.39 -9.58
N ASP A 348 25.27 36.73 -10.64
CA ASP A 348 23.81 36.53 -10.66
C ASP A 348 23.46 35.03 -10.70
N LEU A 349 24.25 34.23 -11.44
CA LEU A 349 24.11 32.77 -11.44
C LEU A 349 24.33 32.15 -10.05
N VAL A 350 25.33 32.62 -9.30
CA VAL A 350 25.58 32.18 -7.91
C VAL A 350 24.39 32.50 -7.01
N SER A 351 23.84 33.71 -7.09
CA SER A 351 22.68 34.12 -6.27
C SER A 351 21.43 33.31 -6.63
N VAL A 352 21.22 32.98 -7.92
CA VAL A 352 20.13 32.10 -8.37
C VAL A 352 20.28 30.68 -7.82
N LEU A 353 21.45 30.08 -7.94
CA LEU A 353 21.69 28.73 -7.42
C LEU A 353 21.53 28.66 -5.90
N SER A 354 22.00 29.69 -5.19
CA SER A 354 21.83 29.81 -3.73
C SER A 354 20.36 29.93 -3.32
N LEU A 355 19.57 30.70 -4.07
CA LEU A 355 18.12 30.83 -3.87
C LEU A 355 17.41 29.47 -4.05
N LEU A 356 17.73 28.74 -5.13
CA LEU A 356 17.16 27.41 -5.39
C LEU A 356 17.54 26.41 -4.30
N GLU A 357 18.76 26.47 -3.78
CA GLU A 357 19.23 25.54 -2.75
C GLU A 357 18.55 25.79 -1.40
N ASN A 358 18.35 27.06 -1.04
CA ASN A 358 17.58 27.44 0.14
C ASN A 358 16.14 26.92 0.05
N VAL A 359 15.49 27.07 -1.11
CA VAL A 359 14.14 26.56 -1.31
C VAL A 359 14.11 25.03 -1.29
N LEU A 360 15.06 24.35 -1.94
CA LEU A 360 15.14 22.89 -1.92
C LEU A 360 15.39 22.36 -0.49
N PHE A 361 16.22 23.05 0.29
CA PHE A 361 16.46 22.73 1.70
C PHE A 361 15.18 22.87 2.53
N VAL A 362 14.44 23.98 2.38
CA VAL A 362 13.17 24.22 3.08
C VAL A 362 12.12 23.17 2.69
N VAL A 363 12.03 22.81 1.41
CA VAL A 363 11.10 21.77 0.92
C VAL A 363 11.45 20.40 1.48
N LYS A 364 12.74 20.02 1.49
CA LYS A 364 13.20 18.75 2.07
C LYS A 364 13.00 18.69 3.58
N ALA A 365 13.16 19.82 4.27
CA ALA A 365 12.98 19.92 5.72
C ALA A 365 11.49 19.96 6.15
N GLY A 366 10.60 20.54 5.33
CA GLY A 366 9.19 20.78 5.69
C GLY A 366 8.18 19.81 5.08
N ILE A 367 8.48 19.18 3.94
CA ILE A 367 7.51 18.41 3.13
C ILE A 367 8.04 16.98 2.90
N SER A 368 8.34 16.26 3.98
CA SER A 368 8.99 14.94 3.88
C SER A 368 8.05 13.77 3.48
N VAL A 369 6.73 13.93 3.30
CA VAL A 369 5.82 12.77 3.09
C VAL A 369 4.62 12.99 2.14
N SER A 370 4.54 14.09 1.39
CA SER A 370 3.50 14.26 0.36
C SER A 370 4.14 14.35 -1.01
N GLY A 371 3.63 13.62 -2.01
CA GLY A 371 4.19 13.58 -3.38
C GLY A 371 4.41 14.95 -4.05
N VAL A 372 3.88 16.03 -3.47
CA VAL A 372 4.17 17.44 -3.76
C VAL A 372 5.67 17.77 -3.63
N GLY A 373 6.39 17.27 -2.61
CA GLY A 373 7.81 17.56 -2.42
C GLY A 373 8.68 17.04 -3.56
N PHE A 374 8.35 15.86 -4.09
CA PHE A 374 9.00 15.29 -5.27
C PHE A 374 8.72 16.10 -6.54
N LEU A 375 7.49 16.59 -6.71
CA LEU A 375 7.13 17.44 -7.87
C LEU A 375 7.86 18.78 -7.83
N ILE A 376 7.98 19.40 -6.64
CA ILE A 376 8.75 20.64 -6.46
C ILE A 376 10.23 20.41 -6.78
N GLU A 377 10.82 19.32 -6.27
CA GLU A 377 12.20 18.95 -6.59
C GLU A 377 12.38 18.70 -8.10
N ALA A 378 11.43 18.03 -8.76
CA ALA A 378 11.48 17.80 -10.20
C ALA A 378 11.41 19.11 -11.02
N VAL A 379 10.53 20.06 -10.64
CA VAL A 379 10.44 21.38 -11.30
C VAL A 379 11.73 22.17 -11.14
N LEU A 380 12.29 22.21 -9.92
CA LEU A 380 13.54 22.92 -9.64
C LEU A 380 14.73 22.31 -10.38
N ILE A 381 14.82 20.99 -10.44
CA ILE A 381 15.91 20.32 -11.17
C ILE A 381 15.75 20.50 -12.67
N LYS A 382 14.53 20.47 -13.20
CA LYS A 382 14.26 20.77 -14.62
C LYS A 382 14.64 22.21 -14.97
N PHE A 383 14.38 23.16 -14.07
CA PHE A 383 14.86 24.53 -14.21
C PHE A 383 16.39 24.61 -14.27
N VAL A 384 17.09 23.90 -13.38
CA VAL A 384 18.56 23.84 -13.37
C VAL A 384 19.10 23.22 -14.67
N PHE A 385 18.42 22.22 -15.24
CA PHE A 385 18.79 21.69 -16.56
C PHE A 385 18.69 22.75 -17.65
N HIS A 386 17.64 23.58 -17.67
CA HIS A 386 17.54 24.70 -18.62
C HIS A 386 18.68 25.72 -18.44
N LEU A 387 19.07 26.05 -17.20
CA LEU A 387 20.23 26.92 -16.94
C LEU A 387 21.54 26.33 -17.47
N VAL A 388 21.75 25.03 -17.25
CA VAL A 388 22.94 24.32 -17.75
C VAL A 388 22.95 24.32 -19.28
N SER A 389 21.83 24.00 -19.92
CA SER A 389 21.71 24.03 -21.38
C SER A 389 21.94 25.42 -21.97
N ALA A 390 21.42 26.47 -21.34
CA ALA A 390 21.64 27.85 -21.76
C ALA A 390 23.13 28.26 -21.68
N ASP A 391 23.82 27.92 -20.59
CA ASP A 391 25.25 28.24 -20.42
C ASP A 391 26.14 27.46 -21.40
N PHE A 392 25.80 26.20 -21.71
CA PHE A 392 26.49 25.42 -22.75
C PHE A 392 26.29 25.99 -24.15
N SER A 393 25.07 26.39 -24.51
CA SER A 393 24.77 27.03 -25.81
C SER A 393 25.48 28.37 -25.97
N ALA A 394 25.77 29.07 -24.87
CA ALA A 394 26.58 30.29 -24.84
C ALA A 394 28.10 30.03 -24.86
N GLY A 395 28.54 28.77 -24.98
CA GLY A 395 29.95 28.38 -25.06
C GLY A 395 30.67 28.24 -23.70
N GLY A 396 29.92 28.15 -22.59
CA GLY A 396 30.45 28.03 -21.23
C GLY A 396 30.11 26.71 -20.51
N GLY A 397 30.69 26.51 -19.32
CA GLY A 397 30.40 25.40 -18.39
C GLY A 397 30.36 25.86 -16.92
N ARG A 398 30.12 27.16 -16.72
CA ARG A 398 30.18 27.88 -15.45
C ARG A 398 29.13 27.39 -14.47
N VAL A 399 27.92 27.07 -14.95
CA VAL A 399 26.82 26.60 -14.09
C VAL A 399 27.15 25.25 -13.44
N ILE A 400 27.77 24.33 -14.18
CA ILE A 400 28.17 23.02 -13.64
C ILE A 400 29.32 23.14 -12.64
N GLU A 401 30.31 23.98 -12.93
CA GLU A 401 31.41 24.23 -11.99
C GLU A 401 30.90 24.83 -10.68
N GLU A 402 29.95 25.76 -10.76
CA GLU A 402 29.36 26.38 -9.58
C GLU A 402 28.47 25.42 -8.77
N LEU A 403 27.65 24.61 -9.46
CA LEU A 403 26.86 23.56 -8.82
C LEU A 403 27.73 22.57 -8.02
N LYS A 404 28.89 22.18 -8.56
CA LYS A 404 29.83 21.31 -7.85
C LYS A 404 30.48 21.98 -6.64
N ARG A 405 30.69 23.30 -6.72
CA ARG A 405 31.42 24.08 -5.72
C ARG A 405 30.55 24.52 -4.56
N GLN A 406 29.38 25.08 -4.84
CA GLN A 406 28.55 25.77 -3.87
C GLN A 406 27.21 25.06 -3.61
N SER A 407 26.71 24.29 -4.57
CA SER A 407 25.38 23.65 -4.46
C SER A 407 25.38 22.13 -4.67
N PRO A 408 26.13 21.37 -3.83
CA PRO A 408 26.32 19.93 -4.01
C PRO A 408 25.02 19.13 -3.91
N ASN A 409 24.01 19.64 -3.19
CA ASN A 409 22.71 18.99 -3.05
C ASN A 409 21.91 19.04 -4.35
N ILE A 410 21.88 20.20 -5.01
CA ILE A 410 21.25 20.36 -6.32
C ILE A 410 22.00 19.50 -7.35
N TYR A 411 23.33 19.54 -7.33
CA TYR A 411 24.16 18.72 -8.21
C TYR A 411 23.87 17.21 -8.02
N SER A 412 23.79 16.73 -6.78
CA SER A 412 23.48 15.34 -6.47
C SER A 412 22.08 14.93 -6.92
N SER A 413 21.06 15.75 -6.64
CA SER A 413 19.68 15.52 -7.10
C SER A 413 19.58 15.50 -8.62
N MET A 414 20.31 16.38 -9.31
CA MET A 414 20.38 16.43 -10.77
C MET A 414 20.96 15.14 -11.35
N VAL A 415 22.06 14.62 -10.78
CA VAL A 415 22.69 13.36 -11.20
C VAL A 415 21.75 12.17 -10.93
N GLN A 416 21.08 12.12 -9.78
CA GLN A 416 20.15 11.04 -9.44
C GLN A 416 18.94 11.00 -10.36
N ILE A 417 18.32 12.15 -10.61
CA ILE A 417 17.16 12.24 -11.51
C ILE A 417 17.57 11.90 -12.94
N SER A 418 18.72 12.41 -13.41
CA SER A 418 19.27 12.05 -14.73
C SER A 418 19.52 10.54 -14.88
N PHE A 419 20.06 9.89 -13.84
CA PHE A 419 20.29 8.45 -13.83
C PHE A 419 18.98 7.64 -13.88
N VAL A 420 17.96 8.07 -13.13
CA VAL A 420 16.62 7.46 -13.15
C VAL A 420 15.99 7.60 -14.55
N GLU A 421 16.11 8.79 -15.16
CA GLU A 421 15.66 9.07 -16.52
C GLU A 421 16.33 8.14 -17.55
N GLN A 422 17.67 8.03 -17.49
CA GLN A 422 18.46 7.16 -18.38
C GLN A 422 18.11 5.67 -18.21
N THR A 423 17.85 5.24 -16.97
CA THR A 423 17.47 3.85 -16.67
C THR A 423 16.08 3.53 -17.20
N TYR A 424 15.14 4.47 -17.09
CA TYR A 424 13.81 4.35 -17.68
C TYR A 424 13.88 4.27 -19.22
N GLN A 425 14.68 5.12 -19.86
CA GLN A 425 14.90 5.09 -21.31
C GLN A 425 15.49 3.76 -21.80
N ARG A 426 16.50 3.21 -21.10
CA ARG A 426 17.06 1.89 -21.42
C ARG A 426 16.04 0.76 -21.33
N SER A 427 15.15 0.80 -20.32
CA SER A 427 14.07 -0.18 -20.19
C SER A 427 13.08 -0.13 -21.36
N LYS A 428 12.78 1.07 -21.86
CA LYS A 428 11.89 1.29 -23.03
C LYS A 428 12.52 0.90 -24.36
N LEU A 429 13.82 1.10 -24.54
CA LEU A 429 14.56 0.69 -25.73
C LEU A 429 14.71 -0.84 -25.80
N GLN A 430 14.89 -1.50 -24.66
CA GLN A 430 14.87 -2.96 -24.55
C GLN A 430 13.49 -3.56 -24.87
N GLU A 431 12.40 -2.92 -24.46
CA GLU A 431 11.03 -3.34 -24.83
C GLU A 431 10.75 -3.22 -26.34
N ARG A 432 11.49 -2.37 -27.06
CA ARG A 432 11.33 -2.14 -28.52
C ARG A 432 12.33 -2.90 -29.40
N GLY A 433 13.33 -3.57 -28.81
CA GLY A 433 14.30 -4.37 -29.55
C GLY A 433 15.35 -3.58 -30.34
N GLU A 434 15.56 -2.30 -30.00
CA GLU A 434 16.41 -1.37 -30.75
C GLU A 434 17.70 -0.97 -30.01
N ASP A 435 18.21 -1.81 -29.10
CA ASP A 435 19.49 -1.55 -28.43
C ASP A 435 20.66 -1.81 -29.39
N LYS A 436 20.99 -0.80 -30.21
CA LYS A 436 22.25 -0.71 -30.93
C LYS A 436 23.05 0.42 -30.29
N GLY A 437 24.07 0.05 -29.54
CA GLY A 437 24.92 0.98 -28.81
C GLY A 437 25.55 2.03 -29.72
N GLU A 438 24.99 3.23 -29.71
CA GLU A 438 25.59 4.45 -30.28
C GLU A 438 25.54 5.59 -29.24
N THR A 439 26.51 6.48 -29.38
CA THR A 439 26.93 7.48 -28.40
C THR A 439 25.95 8.65 -28.34
N ALA A 440 25.68 9.13 -27.12
CA ALA A 440 24.66 10.14 -26.84
C ALA A 440 25.05 11.51 -27.41
N ASP A 441 24.22 12.02 -28.32
CA ASP A 441 24.25 13.40 -28.80
C ASP A 441 23.52 14.34 -27.82
N ALA A 442 24.01 15.57 -27.64
CA ALA A 442 23.56 16.49 -26.60
C ALA A 442 22.11 16.96 -26.78
N ASP A 443 21.60 16.92 -28.03
CA ASP A 443 20.21 17.24 -28.35
C ASP A 443 19.21 16.12 -27.98
N HIS A 444 19.70 14.92 -27.63
CA HIS A 444 18.86 13.81 -27.14
C HIS A 444 18.63 13.83 -25.61
N LEU A 445 19.13 14.84 -24.89
CA LEU A 445 18.82 15.04 -23.46
C LEU A 445 17.37 15.46 -23.20
N PHE A 446 16.59 15.77 -24.24
CA PHE A 446 15.24 16.27 -24.12
C PHE A 446 14.29 15.51 -25.04
N LEU A 447 13.53 14.55 -24.49
CA LEU A 447 12.35 14.02 -25.21
C LEU A 447 11.15 13.77 -24.29
N GLU A 448 10.06 14.40 -24.73
CA GLU A 448 8.65 14.25 -24.41
C GLU A 448 8.26 13.12 -23.44
N LEU A 449 8.00 13.57 -22.23
CA LEU A 449 7.05 13.00 -21.29
C LEU A 449 5.68 12.77 -22.00
N LYS A 450 5.35 11.50 -22.28
CA LYS A 450 4.02 11.02 -22.72
C LYS A 450 3.46 10.02 -21.71
N TYR A 451 2.35 10.39 -21.10
CA TYR A 451 1.47 9.54 -20.30
C TYR A 451 1.29 8.13 -20.89
N SER A 452 1.59 7.14 -20.05
CA SER A 452 1.29 5.74 -20.29
C SER A 452 -0.22 5.49 -20.40
N LYS A 453 -0.65 5.04 -21.59
CA LYS A 453 -1.99 4.53 -21.93
C LYS A 453 -2.30 3.15 -21.32
N TYR A 454 -1.90 2.87 -20.08
CA TYR A 454 -2.15 1.55 -19.48
C TYR A 454 -3.58 1.36 -18.94
N TYR A 455 -4.44 2.38 -18.95
CA TYR A 455 -5.81 2.30 -18.43
C TYR A 455 -6.93 2.60 -19.44
N SER A 456 -6.68 2.58 -20.76
CA SER A 456 -7.74 2.84 -21.75
C SER A 456 -8.40 1.61 -22.38
N ASN A 457 -7.92 0.38 -22.15
CA ASN A 457 -8.51 -0.82 -22.78
C ASN A 457 -8.78 -1.92 -21.75
N GLN A 458 -9.87 -1.83 -20.98
CA GLN A 458 -10.76 -2.95 -20.62
C GLN A 458 -12.15 -2.42 -20.17
N LEU A 459 -12.82 -1.73 -21.09
CA LEU A 459 -14.28 -1.76 -21.28
C LEU A 459 -14.51 -2.03 -22.79
N PRO A 460 -15.66 -2.59 -23.18
CA PRO A 460 -15.77 -3.56 -24.28
C PRO A 460 -15.51 -2.95 -25.66
N ILE A 461 -14.86 -3.73 -26.53
CA ILE A 461 -14.81 -3.45 -27.96
C ILE A 461 -16.13 -3.93 -28.55
N GLU A 462 -17.00 -2.99 -28.93
CA GLU A 462 -17.97 -3.24 -29.98
C GLU A 462 -17.72 -2.31 -31.17
N SER A 463 -17.76 -2.95 -32.34
CA SER A 463 -17.89 -2.43 -33.70
C SER A 463 -16.63 -1.93 -34.42
N GLN A 464 -16.38 -2.55 -35.58
CA GLN A 464 -16.15 -1.97 -36.92
C GLN A 464 -15.48 -3.05 -37.79
N GLN A 465 -15.86 -3.39 -39.02
CA GLN A 465 -16.78 -2.85 -40.02
C GLN A 465 -16.95 -3.92 -41.12
N THR A 466 -18.14 -4.07 -41.70
CA THR A 466 -18.39 -3.76 -43.13
C THR A 466 -19.88 -3.91 -43.47
N PRO A 467 -20.40 -3.10 -44.43
CA PRO A 467 -21.80 -3.09 -44.81
C PRO A 467 -22.07 -4.17 -45.85
N VAL A 468 -23.15 -4.94 -45.65
CA VAL A 468 -23.78 -5.72 -46.73
C VAL A 468 -25.27 -5.42 -46.65
N PHE A 469 -25.76 -4.79 -47.71
CA PHE A 469 -27.17 -4.64 -48.04
C PHE A 469 -27.86 -6.01 -48.03
N TYR A 470 -29.06 -6.13 -47.47
CA TYR A 470 -30.21 -6.78 -48.11
C TYR A 470 -31.50 -6.46 -47.34
N ASP A 471 -32.58 -6.43 -48.11
CA ASP A 471 -33.89 -5.83 -47.88
C ASP A 471 -34.68 -6.27 -46.64
N ASN A 472 -35.47 -5.34 -46.12
CA ASN A 472 -36.66 -5.62 -45.33
C ASN A 472 -37.84 -5.92 -46.27
N GLU A 473 -38.34 -7.15 -46.24
CA GLU A 473 -39.76 -7.41 -46.51
C GLU A 473 -40.38 -8.22 -45.36
N LEU A 474 -41.40 -7.60 -44.77
CA LEU A 474 -42.60 -8.12 -44.12
C LEU A 474 -42.81 -9.66 -44.12
N THR A 475 -43.10 -10.21 -42.94
CA THR A 475 -44.35 -10.90 -42.53
C THR A 475 -44.12 -12.09 -41.58
N GLY A 476 -45.04 -12.26 -40.62
CA GLY A 476 -45.54 -13.59 -40.25
C GLY A 476 -45.01 -14.25 -38.99
N ASP A 477 -45.82 -14.20 -37.94
CA ASP A 477 -46.25 -15.31 -37.06
C ASP A 477 -45.26 -16.35 -36.49
N GLY A 478 -45.43 -16.60 -35.18
CA GLY A 478 -44.92 -17.81 -34.51
C GLY A 478 -44.54 -17.53 -33.06
N LEU A 479 -45.51 -17.42 -32.15
CA LEU A 479 -45.81 -18.44 -31.13
C LEU A 479 -44.57 -19.05 -30.46
N TYR A 480 -44.39 -18.84 -29.15
CA TYR A 480 -44.23 -19.95 -28.19
C TYR A 480 -44.48 -19.49 -26.75
N GLU A 481 -45.17 -20.38 -26.04
CA GLU A 481 -45.96 -20.20 -24.83
C GLU A 481 -45.15 -20.18 -23.53
N ILE A 482 -45.76 -19.56 -22.52
CA ILE A 482 -45.48 -19.69 -21.08
C ILE A 482 -46.24 -20.93 -20.55
N PRO A 483 -45.65 -21.72 -19.65
CA PRO A 483 -46.47 -22.39 -18.64
C PRO A 483 -46.15 -21.91 -17.20
N GLN A 484 -47.22 -21.51 -16.51
CA GLN A 484 -47.28 -21.29 -15.07
C GLN A 484 -47.51 -22.61 -14.31
N SER A 485 -47.07 -22.62 -13.04
CA SER A 485 -47.58 -23.42 -11.89
C SER A 485 -47.27 -24.94 -11.92
N VAL A 486 -47.01 -25.68 -10.83
CA VAL A 486 -47.56 -25.72 -9.46
C VAL A 486 -46.52 -26.32 -8.46
N SER A 487 -46.71 -25.96 -7.19
CA SER A 487 -46.08 -26.33 -5.89
C SER A 487 -46.15 -27.84 -5.48
N PRO A 488 -45.83 -28.27 -4.23
CA PRO A 488 -44.51 -28.59 -3.67
C PRO A 488 -44.41 -30.05 -3.14
N ARG A 489 -43.20 -30.56 -2.90
CA ARG A 489 -42.90 -31.55 -1.86
C ARG A 489 -41.42 -31.56 -1.52
#